data_AF-A0A6N9TER1-F1
#
_entry.id   AF-A0A6N9TER1-F1
#
_cell.length_a   1.000
_cell.length_b   1.000
_cell.length_c   1.000
_cell.angle_alpha   90.00
_cell.angle_beta   90.00
_cell.angle_gamma   90.00
#
_symmetry.space_group_name_H-M   'P 1'
#
loop_
_entity.id
_entity.type
_entity.pdbx_description
1 polymer ?
#
loop_
_entity_poly.entity_id
_entity_poly.type
_entity_poly.pdbx_seq_one_letter_code
_entity_poly.pdbx_strand_id
1 'polypeptide(L)'
;MWNNALCSFFAVSSDKRSVALLNEGLSKALGNEEVSTVVEPCPALSPLSDNLPTNLPDKLSERETRLFEMLQAVTVLPSPPLNTMSTEVLTLTSFIEQYGQLDSADMHIYELDLANQLFAYELRFEDARAYVMYNFSFDTHPLPLPLGFMASTKVTLYRTDNPTFERFVTSGPLSITYHSAVVVIVD
;
A
#
# COMPACT_ATOMS: atom_id res chain seq x y z
N MET A 1 -10.27 -0.02 -11.60
CA MET A 1 -9.07 -0.83 -11.93
C MET A 1 -8.25 -1.16 -10.68
N TRP A 2 -7.77 -0.17 -9.92
CA TRP A 2 -7.03 -0.37 -8.66
C TRP A 2 -7.71 -1.32 -7.66
N ASN A 3 -8.99 -1.09 -7.36
CA ASN A 3 -9.72 -1.92 -6.42
C ASN A 3 -9.81 -3.38 -6.84
N ASN A 4 -10.01 -3.69 -8.13
CA ASN A 4 -10.11 -5.07 -8.59
C ASN A 4 -8.77 -5.81 -8.42
N ALA A 5 -7.65 -5.12 -8.67
CA ALA A 5 -6.30 -5.65 -8.43
C ALA A 5 -6.07 -5.94 -6.93
N LEU A 6 -6.40 -4.98 -6.06
CA LEU A 6 -6.29 -5.16 -4.61
C LEU A 6 -7.21 -6.29 -4.11
N CYS A 7 -8.47 -6.30 -4.55
CA CYS A 7 -9.43 -7.32 -4.16
C CYS A 7 -9.00 -8.71 -4.60
N SER A 8 -8.45 -8.85 -5.81
CA SER A 8 -7.90 -10.13 -6.30
C SER A 8 -6.69 -10.57 -5.47
N PHE A 9 -5.82 -9.62 -5.09
CA PHE A 9 -4.65 -9.90 -4.25
C PHE A 9 -5.05 -10.35 -2.83
N PHE A 10 -6.06 -9.71 -2.22
CA PHE A 10 -6.54 -10.08 -0.88
C PHE A 10 -7.59 -11.22 -0.88
N ALA A 11 -8.08 -11.64 -2.04
CA ALA A 11 -8.99 -12.79 -2.18
C ALA A 11 -8.30 -14.15 -2.07
N VAL A 12 -6.97 -14.20 -1.97
CA VAL A 12 -6.22 -15.42 -1.66
C VAL A 12 -5.67 -15.36 -0.23
N SER A 13 -5.48 -16.54 0.37
CA SER A 13 -4.89 -16.68 1.70
C SER A 13 -3.47 -16.12 1.74
N SER A 14 -3.03 -15.65 2.91
CA SER A 14 -1.73 -14.97 3.07
C SER A 14 -0.53 -15.82 2.61
N ASP A 15 -0.58 -17.13 2.80
CA ASP A 15 0.43 -18.10 2.33
C ASP A 15 0.50 -18.22 0.80
N LYS A 16 -0.53 -17.77 0.08
CA LYS A 16 -0.62 -17.80 -1.39
C LYS A 16 -0.54 -16.41 -2.02
N ARG A 17 -0.51 -15.35 -1.22
CA ARG A 17 -0.34 -13.99 -1.74
C ARG A 17 1.06 -13.86 -2.32
N SER A 18 1.10 -13.30 -3.52
CA SER A 18 2.34 -13.07 -4.23
C SER A 18 2.36 -11.66 -4.76
N VAL A 19 3.45 -10.94 -4.49
CA VAL A 19 3.72 -9.61 -5.07
C VAL A 19 3.60 -9.61 -6.61
N ALA A 20 3.80 -10.76 -7.26
CA ALA A 20 3.54 -10.90 -8.70
C ALA A 20 2.08 -10.63 -9.07
N LEU A 21 1.11 -11.09 -8.27
CA LEU A 21 -0.31 -10.85 -8.50
C LEU A 21 -0.66 -9.36 -8.36
N LEU A 22 -0.04 -8.69 -7.37
CA LEU A 22 -0.20 -7.25 -7.19
C LEU A 22 0.36 -6.49 -8.41
N ASN A 23 1.57 -6.82 -8.85
CA ASN A 23 2.21 -6.17 -9.99
C ASN A 23 1.46 -6.38 -11.32
N GLU A 24 0.91 -7.58 -11.53
CA GLU A 24 0.06 -7.84 -12.69
C GLU A 24 -1.18 -6.93 -12.67
N GLY A 25 -1.84 -6.82 -11.51
CA GLY A 25 -2.99 -5.94 -11.33
C GLY A 25 -2.66 -4.47 -11.51
N LEU A 26 -1.49 -4.03 -11.02
CA LEU A 26 -0.96 -2.67 -11.18
C LEU A 26 -0.67 -2.33 -12.63
N SER A 27 0.02 -3.22 -13.33
CA SER A 27 0.38 -3.04 -14.74
C SER A 27 -0.86 -2.92 -15.61
N LYS A 28 -1.91 -3.71 -15.32
CA LYS A 28 -3.21 -3.61 -15.99
C LYS A 28 -3.96 -2.32 -15.64
N ALA A 29 -3.84 -1.82 -14.41
CA ALA A 29 -4.50 -0.59 -13.98
C ALA A 29 -3.83 0.68 -14.50
N LEU A 30 -2.51 0.64 -14.73
CA LEU A 30 -1.72 1.72 -15.31
C LEU A 30 -1.66 1.67 -16.85
N GLY A 31 -1.90 0.51 -17.45
CA GLY A 31 -2.02 0.33 -18.90
C GLY A 31 -3.43 0.63 -19.41
N ASN A 32 -3.54 1.32 -20.55
CA ASN A 32 -4.79 1.62 -21.25
C ASN A 32 -5.45 0.38 -21.90
N GLU A 33 -5.54 -0.78 -21.22
CA GLU A 33 -6.40 -1.86 -21.70
C GLU A 33 -7.86 -1.58 -21.29
N GLU A 34 -8.72 -1.35 -22.28
CA GLU A 34 -10.15 -1.16 -22.09
C GLU A 34 -10.79 -2.43 -21.50
N VAL A 35 -11.21 -2.45 -20.23
CA VAL A 35 -12.16 -3.47 -19.77
C VAL A 35 -13.12 -3.01 -18.67
N SER A 36 -14.40 -3.21 -18.98
CA SER A 36 -15.61 -3.48 -18.17
C SER A 36 -15.85 -2.68 -16.88
N THR A 37 -16.92 -1.89 -16.92
CA THR A 37 -17.51 -1.07 -15.84
C THR A 37 -18.21 -1.86 -14.73
N VAL A 38 -17.99 -3.18 -14.64
CA VAL A 38 -18.59 -4.00 -13.58
C VAL A 38 -17.74 -3.84 -12.32
N VAL A 39 -18.24 -3.01 -11.40
CA VAL A 39 -17.76 -2.90 -10.02
C VAL A 39 -18.13 -4.21 -9.32
N GLU A 40 -17.27 -5.22 -9.38
CA GLU A 40 -17.43 -6.40 -8.53
C GLU A 40 -17.14 -6.01 -7.07
N PRO A 41 -18.06 -6.31 -6.13
CA PRO A 41 -17.83 -6.06 -4.73
C PRO A 41 -16.62 -6.85 -4.24
N CYS A 42 -15.70 -6.18 -3.55
CA CYS A 42 -14.50 -6.79 -2.98
C CYS A 42 -14.90 -7.91 -2.00
N PRO A 43 -14.67 -9.20 -2.32
CA PRO A 43 -15.11 -10.29 -1.45
C PRO A 43 -14.38 -10.24 -0.09
N ALA A 44 -13.14 -9.74 -0.09
CA ALA A 44 -12.30 -9.57 1.10
C ALA A 44 -12.83 -8.53 2.11
N LEU A 45 -13.77 -7.68 1.72
CA LEU A 45 -14.33 -6.60 2.57
C LEU A 45 -15.82 -6.75 2.91
N SER A 46 -16.50 -7.80 2.43
CA SER A 46 -17.93 -7.92 2.72
C SER A 46 -18.15 -8.00 4.24
N PRO A 47 -18.96 -7.11 4.83
CA PRO A 47 -19.38 -7.28 6.21
C PRO A 47 -20.15 -8.60 6.27
N LEU A 48 -19.89 -9.39 7.32
CA LEU A 48 -20.62 -10.60 7.71
C LEU A 48 -22.11 -10.47 7.32
N SER A 49 -22.46 -11.07 6.18
CA SER A 49 -23.83 -11.40 5.85
C SER A 49 -23.86 -12.92 5.88
N ASP A 50 -24.67 -13.46 6.79
CA ASP A 50 -24.72 -14.87 7.21
C ASP A 50 -25.07 -15.89 6.11
N ASN A 51 -24.97 -15.52 4.83
CA ASN A 51 -25.37 -16.37 3.71
C ASN A 51 -24.43 -16.19 2.50
N LEU A 52 -23.19 -16.70 2.52
CA LEU A 52 -22.43 -16.96 1.30
C LEU A 52 -21.50 -18.20 1.48
N PRO A 53 -21.15 -18.90 0.39
CA PRO A 53 -20.67 -20.28 0.40
C PRO A 53 -19.28 -20.44 1.01
N THR A 54 -19.06 -21.60 1.60
CA THR A 54 -17.95 -22.05 2.48
C THR A 54 -16.53 -22.05 1.89
N ASN A 55 -16.24 -21.29 0.82
CA ASN A 55 -14.97 -21.32 0.10
C ASN A 55 -14.26 -19.96 -0.03
N LEU A 56 -14.64 -18.92 0.73
CA LEU A 56 -13.82 -17.71 0.84
C LEU A 56 -12.66 -17.93 1.84
N PRO A 57 -11.49 -17.30 1.63
CA PRO A 57 -10.40 -17.37 2.60
C PRO A 57 -10.81 -16.69 3.91
N ASP A 58 -10.16 -17.11 4.99
CA ASP A 58 -10.33 -16.56 6.33
C ASP A 58 -10.40 -15.03 6.36
N LYS A 59 -11.20 -14.50 7.29
CA LYS A 59 -11.28 -13.07 7.59
C LYS A 59 -9.87 -12.48 7.72
N LEU A 60 -9.59 -11.38 7.02
CA LEU A 60 -8.31 -10.67 7.12
C LEU A 60 -7.98 -10.39 8.60
N SER A 61 -6.72 -10.65 8.99
CA SER A 61 -6.20 -10.19 10.27
C SER A 61 -6.16 -8.67 10.31
N GLU A 62 -6.09 -8.09 11.51
CA GLU A 62 -6.02 -6.64 11.69
C GLU A 62 -4.86 -6.00 10.90
N ARG A 63 -3.70 -6.65 10.86
CA ARG A 63 -2.53 -6.18 10.10
C ARG A 63 -2.79 -6.18 8.59
N GLU A 64 -3.42 -7.23 8.08
CA GLU A 64 -3.78 -7.32 6.66
C GLU A 64 -4.86 -6.30 6.28
N THR A 65 -5.82 -6.03 7.17
CA THR A 65 -6.78 -4.94 7.00
C THR A 65 -6.07 -3.60 6.89
N ARG A 66 -5.10 -3.29 7.76
CA ARG A 66 -4.32 -2.05 7.71
C ARG A 66 -3.46 -1.94 6.44
N LEU A 67 -2.86 -3.04 5.99
CA LEU A 67 -2.13 -3.09 4.70
C LEU A 67 -3.04 -2.72 3.52
N PHE A 68 -4.21 -3.33 3.48
CA PHE A 68 -5.20 -3.08 2.45
C PHE A 68 -5.71 -1.64 2.48
N GLU A 69 -6.02 -1.14 3.68
CA GLU A 69 -6.39 0.27 3.92
C GLU A 69 -5.31 1.23 3.43
N MET A 70 -4.04 0.97 3.72
CA MET A 70 -2.93 1.80 3.26
C MET A 70 -2.72 1.74 1.74
N LEU A 71 -2.93 0.58 1.10
CA LEU A 71 -2.93 0.47 -0.36
C LEU A 71 -4.03 1.33 -0.99
N GLN A 72 -5.19 1.44 -0.36
CA GLN A 72 -6.21 2.37 -0.84
C GLN A 72 -5.87 3.84 -0.52
N ALA A 73 -5.22 4.11 0.61
CA ALA A 73 -4.90 5.45 1.09
C ALA A 73 -3.89 6.20 0.20
N VAL A 74 -2.87 5.47 -0.27
CA VAL A 74 -1.69 6.06 -0.90
C VAL A 74 -1.60 5.63 -2.37
N THR A 75 -2.68 5.76 -3.11
CA THR A 75 -2.73 5.42 -4.54
C THR A 75 -2.95 6.67 -5.39
N VAL A 76 -2.29 6.70 -6.55
CA VAL A 76 -2.51 7.74 -7.59
C VAL A 76 -3.74 7.44 -8.45
N LEU A 77 -4.37 6.27 -8.25
CA LEU A 77 -5.48 5.81 -9.08
C LEU A 77 -6.83 6.19 -8.49
N PRO A 78 -7.85 6.48 -9.35
CA PRO A 78 -9.19 6.82 -8.88
C PRO A 78 -9.76 5.72 -7.98
N SER A 79 -9.99 6.07 -6.72
CA SER A 79 -10.66 5.21 -5.75
C SER A 79 -12.15 5.61 -5.67
N PRO A 80 -13.11 4.65 -5.64
CA PRO A 80 -14.53 4.98 -5.50
C PRO A 80 -14.80 5.73 -4.19
N PRO A 81 -15.93 6.46 -4.08
CA PRO A 81 -16.23 7.32 -2.93
C PRO A 81 -16.09 6.57 -1.60
N LEU A 82 -15.26 7.17 -0.76
CA LEU A 82 -14.56 6.63 0.41
C LEU A 82 -15.45 6.54 1.66
N ASN A 83 -16.69 6.06 1.55
CA ASN A 83 -17.64 6.10 2.68
C ASN A 83 -17.31 5.11 3.82
N THR A 84 -16.19 4.38 3.75
CA THR A 84 -15.79 3.34 4.72
C THR A 84 -14.30 3.37 5.09
N MET A 85 -13.59 4.48 4.84
CA MET A 85 -12.18 4.57 5.24
C MET A 85 -12.02 4.87 6.73
N SER A 86 -11.03 4.21 7.35
CA SER A 86 -10.66 4.47 8.74
C SER A 86 -10.11 5.89 8.90
N THR A 87 -10.22 6.44 10.11
CA THR A 87 -9.67 7.77 10.43
C THR A 87 -8.16 7.82 10.20
N GLU A 88 -7.46 6.70 10.39
CA GLU A 88 -6.02 6.57 10.13
C GLU A 88 -5.68 6.81 8.66
N VAL A 89 -6.45 6.19 7.75
CA VAL A 89 -6.30 6.39 6.32
C VAL A 89 -6.54 7.84 5.91
N LEU A 90 -7.63 8.45 6.38
CA LEU A 90 -7.94 9.85 6.06
C LEU A 90 -6.82 10.79 6.54
N THR A 91 -6.25 10.50 7.71
CA THR A 91 -5.12 11.26 8.25
C THR A 91 -3.87 11.09 7.39
N LEU A 92 -3.56 9.86 6.96
CA LEU A 92 -2.42 9.58 6.08
C LEU A 92 -2.56 10.26 4.72
N THR A 93 -3.72 10.11 4.06
CA THR A 93 -4.00 10.75 2.78
C THR A 93 -3.89 12.27 2.90
N SER A 94 -4.57 12.88 3.88
CA SER A 94 -4.50 14.33 4.10
C SER A 94 -3.08 14.82 4.40
N PHE A 95 -2.27 14.02 5.10
CA PHE A 95 -0.88 14.38 5.39
C PHE A 95 -0.01 14.35 4.14
N ILE A 96 -0.16 13.34 3.28
CA ILE A 96 0.59 13.26 2.02
C ILE A 96 0.13 14.37 1.06
N GLU A 97 -1.17 14.62 0.99
CA GLU A 97 -1.75 15.63 0.08
C GLU A 97 -1.36 17.07 0.42
N GLN A 98 -0.78 17.33 1.59
CA GLN A 98 -0.19 18.64 1.90
C GLN A 98 0.97 19.01 0.96
N TYR A 99 1.58 18.03 0.30
CA TYR A 99 2.66 18.22 -0.67
C TYR A 99 2.18 18.24 -2.14
N GLY A 100 0.91 17.91 -2.39
CA GLY A 100 0.31 17.84 -3.73
C GLY A 100 -0.76 16.76 -3.81
N GLN A 101 -1.72 16.90 -4.73
CA GLN A 101 -2.80 15.90 -4.89
C GLN A 101 -2.21 14.55 -5.32
N LEU A 102 -2.69 13.44 -4.73
CA LEU A 102 -2.15 12.10 -5.03
C LEU A 102 -2.29 11.73 -6.51
N ASP A 103 -3.36 12.14 -7.17
CA ASP A 103 -3.61 11.89 -8.60
C ASP A 103 -2.67 12.67 -9.54
N SER A 104 -2.01 13.70 -9.02
CA SER A 104 -1.03 14.52 -9.74
C SER A 104 0.42 14.04 -9.57
N ALA A 105 0.67 13.12 -8.63
CA ALA A 105 2.01 12.64 -8.33
C ALA A 105 2.55 11.71 -9.43
N ASP A 106 3.82 11.86 -9.79
CA ASP A 106 4.50 10.91 -10.67
C ASP A 106 4.87 9.65 -9.86
N MET A 107 4.28 8.51 -10.24
CA MET A 107 4.45 7.23 -9.56
C MET A 107 5.50 6.37 -10.25
N HIS A 108 6.48 5.89 -9.49
CA HIS A 108 7.52 4.99 -9.99
C HIS A 108 7.71 3.78 -9.07
N ILE A 109 7.42 2.58 -9.58
CA ILE A 109 7.74 1.33 -8.88
C ILE A 109 9.23 1.07 -9.00
N TYR A 110 9.93 0.94 -7.87
CA TYR A 110 11.38 0.69 -7.84
C TYR A 110 11.75 -0.61 -7.12
N GLU A 111 10.84 -1.20 -6.32
CA GLU A 111 11.07 -2.49 -5.66
C GLU A 111 9.93 -3.47 -5.96
N LEU A 112 10.31 -4.65 -6.45
CA LEU A 112 9.42 -5.77 -6.69
C LEU A 112 10.14 -7.08 -6.35
N ASP A 113 10.22 -7.40 -5.05
CA ASP A 113 10.91 -8.59 -4.57
C ASP A 113 9.93 -9.75 -4.36
N LEU A 114 9.92 -10.68 -5.31
CA LEU A 114 9.07 -11.87 -5.26
C LEU A 114 9.54 -12.90 -4.23
N ALA A 115 10.83 -12.89 -3.85
CA ALA A 115 11.37 -13.85 -2.89
C ALA A 115 11.02 -13.41 -1.45
N ASN A 116 11.22 -12.13 -1.15
CA ASN A 116 10.94 -11.57 0.17
C ASN A 116 9.52 -10.97 0.29
N GLN A 117 8.71 -11.05 -0.77
CA GLN A 117 7.35 -10.49 -0.81
C GLN A 117 7.31 -8.99 -0.43
N LEU A 118 8.29 -8.23 -0.94
CA LEU A 118 8.38 -6.78 -0.75
C LEU A 118 7.94 -6.06 -2.02
N PHE A 119 7.23 -4.96 -1.84
CA PHE A 119 6.78 -4.09 -2.92
C PHE A 119 6.97 -2.63 -2.51
N ALA A 120 7.55 -1.82 -3.38
CA ALA A 120 7.69 -0.40 -3.11
C ALA A 120 7.65 0.48 -4.36
N TYR A 121 7.12 1.68 -4.16
CA TYR A 121 7.08 2.73 -5.16
C TYR A 121 7.33 4.10 -4.54
N GLU A 122 7.69 5.04 -5.40
CA GLU A 122 7.88 6.45 -5.09
C GLU A 122 6.71 7.23 -5.67
N LEU A 123 6.22 8.20 -4.91
CA LEU A 123 5.36 9.28 -5.37
C LEU A 123 6.18 10.57 -5.35
N ARG A 124 6.36 11.17 -6.53
CA ARG A 124 7.08 12.44 -6.68
C ARG A 124 6.10 13.59 -6.78
N PHE A 125 6.27 14.54 -5.87
CA PHE A 125 5.64 15.85 -5.89
C PHE A 125 6.67 16.90 -6.29
N GLU A 126 6.25 18.16 -6.45
CA GLU A 126 7.14 19.27 -6.81
C GLU A 126 8.25 19.47 -5.77
N ASP A 127 7.87 19.51 -4.49
CA ASP A 127 8.78 19.82 -3.37
C ASP A 127 9.03 18.64 -2.41
N ALA A 128 8.45 17.47 -2.68
CA ALA A 128 8.58 16.31 -1.79
C ALA A 128 8.58 14.98 -2.53
N ARG A 129 9.10 13.95 -1.87
CA ARG A 129 9.04 12.56 -2.34
C ARG A 129 8.52 11.68 -1.23
N ALA A 130 7.50 10.88 -1.53
CA ALA A 130 7.01 9.85 -0.63
C ALA A 130 7.41 8.47 -1.15
N TYR A 131 8.20 7.74 -0.37
CA TYR A 131 8.51 6.34 -0.62
C TYR A 131 7.50 5.49 0.16
N VAL A 132 6.79 4.63 -0.54
CA VAL A 132 5.75 3.77 0.02
C VAL A 132 6.20 2.33 -0.13
N MET A 133 6.28 1.61 0.98
CA MET A 133 6.79 0.23 1.02
C MET A 133 5.81 -0.68 1.73
N TYR A 134 5.69 -1.90 1.22
CA TYR A 134 4.82 -2.94 1.73
C TYR A 134 5.62 -4.21 1.98
N ASN A 135 5.38 -4.84 3.12
CA ASN A 135 5.87 -6.17 3.43
C ASN A 135 4.69 -7.12 3.55
N PHE A 136 4.56 -8.01 2.57
CA PHE A 136 3.52 -9.04 2.55
C PHE A 136 4.00 -10.39 3.09
N SER A 137 5.25 -10.49 3.54
CA SER A 137 5.79 -11.71 4.13
C SER A 137 5.44 -11.84 5.62
N PHE A 138 5.81 -13.00 6.17
CA PHE A 138 5.79 -13.29 7.61
C PHE A 138 7.08 -12.89 8.34
N ASP A 139 8.07 -12.35 7.63
CA ASP A 139 9.37 -11.98 8.16
C ASP A 139 9.53 -10.46 8.28
N THR A 140 10.49 -10.03 9.10
CA THR A 140 10.89 -8.61 9.17
C THR A 140 12.06 -8.38 8.22
N HIS A 141 11.94 -7.35 7.38
CA HIS A 141 12.95 -7.02 6.38
C HIS A 141 13.55 -5.63 6.62
N PRO A 142 14.75 -5.35 6.09
CA PRO A 142 15.20 -3.98 5.89
C PRO A 142 14.19 -3.20 5.02
N LEU A 143 14.04 -1.90 5.25
CA LEU A 143 13.24 -1.07 4.33
C LEU A 143 13.92 -1.05 2.96
N PRO A 144 13.18 -1.37 1.87
CA PRO A 144 13.70 -1.26 0.52
C PRO A 144 13.74 0.22 0.13
N LEU A 145 14.72 0.96 0.62
CA LEU A 145 14.93 2.36 0.24
C LEU A 145 15.77 2.41 -1.04
N PRO A 146 15.48 3.34 -1.99
CA PRO A 146 16.26 3.45 -3.20
C PRO A 146 17.74 3.66 -2.96
N LEU A 147 18.57 3.19 -3.89
CA LEU A 147 20.00 3.42 -3.85
C LEU A 147 20.31 4.92 -3.74
N GLY A 148 21.19 5.27 -2.81
CA GLY A 148 21.54 6.67 -2.54
C GLY A 148 20.62 7.37 -1.54
N PHE A 149 19.65 6.67 -0.93
CA PHE A 149 18.99 7.16 0.27
C PHE A 149 20.03 7.29 1.39
N MET A 150 20.46 8.54 1.65
CA MET A 150 21.64 8.80 2.47
C MET A 150 21.35 8.62 3.96
N ALA A 151 22.35 8.15 4.71
CA ALA A 151 22.39 8.40 6.14
C ALA A 151 22.34 9.93 6.38
N SER A 152 21.75 10.33 7.50
CA SER A 152 21.55 11.73 7.85
C SER A 152 20.53 12.53 7.02
N THR A 153 19.61 11.86 6.32
CA THR A 153 18.45 12.53 5.71
C THR A 153 17.38 12.81 6.77
N LYS A 154 16.81 14.02 6.76
CA LYS A 154 15.64 14.36 7.56
C LYS A 154 14.41 13.80 6.87
N VAL A 155 13.65 12.98 7.58
CA VAL A 155 12.51 12.25 7.02
C VAL A 155 11.31 12.39 7.95
N THR A 156 10.11 12.26 7.40
CA THR A 156 8.92 11.94 8.17
C THR A 156 8.52 10.50 7.88
N LEU A 157 8.40 9.69 8.91
CA LEU A 157 8.06 8.27 8.84
C LEU A 157 6.63 8.05 9.34
N TYR A 158 5.89 7.21 8.64
CA TYR A 158 4.62 6.65 9.09
C TYR A 158 4.65 5.13 8.93
N ARG A 159 4.10 4.38 9.89
CA ARG A 159 4.05 2.93 9.85
C ARG A 159 2.66 2.40 10.22
N THR A 160 2.17 1.36 9.56
CA THR A 160 0.84 0.81 9.90
C THR A 160 0.81 0.01 11.21
N ASP A 161 1.96 -0.52 11.65
CA ASP A 161 2.13 -1.22 12.92
C ASP A 161 2.28 -0.26 14.11
N ASN A 162 2.66 0.99 13.85
CA ASN A 162 2.67 2.10 14.81
C ASN A 162 2.27 3.40 14.09
N PRO A 163 0.96 3.71 13.98
CA PRO A 163 0.42 4.77 13.12
C PRO A 163 0.66 6.18 13.68
N THR A 164 1.93 6.55 13.83
CA THR A 164 2.41 7.86 14.26
C THR A 164 3.31 8.47 13.19
N PHE A 165 3.20 9.79 13.02
CA PHE A 165 4.16 10.54 12.21
C PHE A 165 5.37 10.90 13.04
N GLU A 166 6.53 10.37 12.67
CA GLU A 166 7.78 10.61 13.36
C GLU A 166 8.76 11.32 12.45
N ARG A 167 9.17 12.53 12.83
CA ARG A 167 10.17 13.30 12.08
C ARG A 167 11.53 13.18 12.75
N PHE A 168 12.50 12.64 12.03
CA PHE A 168 13.85 12.42 12.55
C PHE A 168 14.90 12.44 11.44
N VAL A 169 16.17 12.40 11.85
CA VAL A 169 17.31 12.26 10.95
C VAL A 169 17.77 10.81 10.98
N THR A 170 17.83 10.16 9.82
CA THR A 170 18.15 8.73 9.75
C THR A 170 19.59 8.47 10.22
N SER A 171 19.74 7.65 11.25
CA SER A 171 21.04 7.32 11.86
C SER A 171 21.53 5.90 11.55
N GLY A 172 20.69 5.08 10.91
CA GLY A 172 21.00 3.70 10.58
C GLY A 172 19.92 3.05 9.71
N PRO A 173 20.06 1.75 9.43
CA PRO A 173 19.09 0.99 8.66
C PRO A 173 17.73 0.99 9.35
N LEU A 174 16.69 1.22 8.56
CA LEU A 174 15.30 1.09 8.99
C LEU A 174 14.77 -0.29 8.58
N SER A 175 13.77 -0.79 9.32
CA SER A 175 13.12 -2.07 9.03
C SER A 175 11.61 -1.91 8.84
N ILE A 176 11.01 -2.90 8.21
CA ILE A 176 9.58 -3.09 8.01
C ILE A 176 9.16 -4.44 8.56
N THR A 177 8.24 -4.45 9.52
CA THR A 177 7.77 -5.68 10.14
C THR A 177 6.88 -6.48 9.19
N TYR A 178 6.67 -7.75 9.50
CA TYR A 178 5.74 -8.61 8.76
C TYR A 178 4.34 -8.02 8.67
N HIS A 179 3.71 -8.18 7.51
CA HIS A 179 2.38 -7.66 7.21
C HIS A 179 2.17 -6.18 7.58
N SER A 180 3.18 -5.33 7.36
CA SER A 180 3.05 -3.88 7.59
C SER A 180 3.51 -3.09 6.38
N ALA A 181 3.15 -1.81 6.41
CA ALA A 181 3.51 -0.85 5.37
C ALA A 181 4.06 0.42 6.02
N VAL A 182 4.95 1.07 5.27
CA VAL A 182 5.73 2.21 5.74
C VAL A 182 5.72 3.29 4.67
N VAL A 183 5.47 4.53 5.08
CA VAL A 183 5.68 5.72 4.24
C VAL A 183 6.87 6.49 4.79
N VAL A 184 7.83 6.80 3.92
CA VAL A 184 8.95 7.70 4.21
C VAL A 184 8.82 8.93 3.32
N ILE A 185 8.60 10.09 3.93
CA ILE A 185 8.54 11.37 3.21
C ILE A 185 9.84 12.13 3.39
N VAL A 186 10.37 12.64 2.28
CA VAL A 186 11.52 13.54 2.22
C VAL A 186 11.04 14.87 1.65
N ASP A 187 11.18 15.93 2.45
CA ASP A 187 10.72 17.31 2.20
C ASP A 187 11.76 18.35 2.69
#